data_AF-A0A180GAB0-F1
#
_entry.id   AF-A0A180GAB0-F1
#
_cell.length_a   1.000
_cell.length_b   1.000
_cell.length_c   1.000
_cell.angle_alpha   90.00
_cell.angle_beta   90.00
_cell.angle_gamma   90.00
#
_symmetry.space_group_name_H-M   'P 1'
#
loop_
_entity.id
_entity.type
_entity.pdbx_description
1 polymer ?
#
loop_
_entity_poly.entity_id
_entity_poly.type
_entity_poly.pdbx_seq_one_letter_code
_entity_poly.pdbx_strand_id
1 'polypeptide(L)'
;MDIAGGPHSVCDPERGYDTKKITGACLWTGQRQSPEFTKDGYYPGWVNGDHKENCYRKLWLKPDQGPVVYAPVIDGCAFANEGQTISEDDGCATIWVTRKLFTALGGKKDQHSVWIHSWDFEKHQGPGN
;
A
#
# COMPACT_ATOMS: atom_id res chain seq x y z
N MET A 1 3.69 5.31 -8.58
CA MET A 1 3.71 4.13 -9.46
C MET A 1 2.40 3.38 -9.28
N ASP A 2 1.90 2.76 -10.34
CA ASP A 2 0.75 1.86 -10.26
C ASP A 2 1.23 0.45 -9.90
N ILE A 3 0.47 -0.28 -9.08
CA ILE A 3 0.80 -1.67 -8.79
C ILE A 3 0.47 -2.54 -10.02
N ALA A 4 1.40 -3.41 -10.40
CA ALA A 4 1.31 -4.19 -11.64
C ALA A 4 0.17 -5.24 -11.65
N GLY A 5 -0.39 -5.60 -10.49
CA GLY A 5 -1.33 -6.72 -10.38
C GLY A 5 -0.67 -8.06 -10.72
N GLY A 6 -1.43 -9.15 -10.67
CA GLY A 6 -0.90 -10.48 -10.93
C GLY A 6 -1.77 -11.62 -10.39
N PRO A 7 -1.35 -12.88 -10.61
CA PRO A 7 -2.08 -14.07 -10.14
C PRO A 7 -2.01 -14.28 -8.62
N HIS A 8 -1.09 -13.60 -7.94
CA HIS A 8 -0.87 -13.72 -6.51
C HIS A 8 -0.72 -12.33 -5.90
N SER A 9 -1.22 -12.17 -4.68
CA SER A 9 -0.91 -11.05 -3.81
C SER A 9 -0.72 -11.53 -2.38
N VAL A 10 -0.15 -10.69 -1.53
CA VAL A 10 -0.03 -10.98 -0.09
C VAL A 10 -1.39 -11.31 0.53
N CYS A 11 -2.44 -10.58 0.13
CA CYS A 11 -3.78 -10.72 0.69
C CYS A 11 -4.64 -11.78 -0.01
N ASP A 12 -4.44 -12.04 -1.31
CA ASP A 12 -5.08 -13.14 -2.05
C ASP A 12 -4.02 -13.97 -2.78
N PRO A 13 -3.39 -14.94 -2.09
CA PRO A 13 -2.35 -15.79 -2.69
C PRO A 13 -2.86 -16.72 -3.78
N GLU A 14 -4.17 -16.91 -3.95
CA GLU A 14 -4.71 -17.86 -4.92
C GLU A 14 -5.20 -17.20 -6.21
N ARG A 15 -5.72 -15.97 -6.10
CA ARG A 15 -6.42 -15.30 -7.21
C ARG A 15 -5.78 -13.97 -7.62
N GLY A 16 -5.02 -13.34 -6.73
CA GLY A 16 -4.42 -12.02 -6.97
C GLY A 16 -5.44 -10.97 -7.40
N TYR A 17 -5.05 -10.05 -8.27
CA TYR A 17 -5.93 -8.96 -8.73
C TYR A 17 -5.51 -8.33 -10.07
N ASP A 18 -6.49 -7.76 -10.77
CA ASP A 18 -6.30 -6.91 -11.93
C ASP A 18 -6.39 -5.43 -11.50
N THR A 19 -5.26 -4.73 -11.61
CA THR A 19 -5.09 -3.32 -11.22
C THR A 19 -6.06 -2.36 -11.91
N LYS A 20 -6.63 -2.72 -13.07
CA LYS A 20 -7.61 -1.91 -13.79
C LYS A 20 -9.05 -2.17 -13.32
N LYS A 21 -9.31 -3.32 -12.70
CA LYS A 21 -10.67 -3.76 -12.29
C LYS A 21 -10.93 -3.56 -10.80
N ILE A 22 -9.91 -3.76 -9.98
CA ILE A 22 -10.00 -3.71 -8.52
C ILE A 22 -9.49 -2.37 -8.00
N THR A 23 -10.22 -1.81 -7.04
CA THR A 23 -9.76 -0.66 -6.25
C THR A 23 -9.03 -1.19 -5.04
N GLY A 24 -7.78 -0.79 -4.85
CA GLY A 24 -7.00 -1.19 -3.69
C GLY A 24 -5.62 -0.54 -3.67
N ALA A 25 -4.98 -0.70 -2.50
CA ALA A 25 -3.65 -0.22 -2.20
C ALA A 25 -2.69 -1.36 -1.86
N CYS A 26 -1.42 -1.09 -2.05
CA CYS A 26 -0.31 -1.94 -1.65
C CYS A 26 0.57 -1.16 -0.69
N LEU A 27 0.80 -1.73 0.49
CA LEU A 27 1.62 -1.11 1.52
C LEU A 27 2.97 -1.79 1.63
N TRP A 28 3.94 -1.13 2.24
CA TRP A 28 5.30 -1.64 2.34
C TRP A 28 5.36 -2.96 3.11
N THR A 29 6.14 -3.92 2.59
CA THR A 29 6.40 -5.20 3.27
C THR A 29 7.44 -5.12 4.37
N GLY A 30 8.17 -4.01 4.48
CA GLY A 30 9.38 -3.88 5.30
C GLY A 30 10.64 -4.38 4.58
N GLN A 31 10.51 -4.97 3.40
CA GLN A 31 11.67 -5.46 2.64
C GLN A 31 12.52 -4.30 2.12
N ARG A 32 13.84 -4.57 2.02
CA ARG A 32 14.85 -3.64 1.49
C ARG A 32 15.03 -2.38 2.35
N GLN A 33 14.81 -2.47 3.66
CA GLN A 33 15.08 -1.36 4.57
C GLN A 33 16.58 -1.05 4.68
N SER A 34 16.91 0.24 4.82
CA SER A 34 18.19 0.72 5.34
C SER A 34 17.96 1.68 6.53
N PRO A 35 18.64 1.50 7.67
CA PRO A 35 19.54 0.37 7.98
C PRO A 35 18.78 -0.96 8.00
N GLU A 36 19.50 -2.08 7.86
CA GLU A 36 18.89 -3.40 7.95
C GLU A 36 18.17 -3.56 9.30
N PHE A 37 16.98 -4.15 9.26
CA PHE A 37 16.17 -4.34 10.43
C PHE A 37 16.74 -5.48 11.30
N THR A 38 17.18 -5.16 12.51
CA THR A 38 17.96 -6.09 13.36
C THR A 38 17.23 -6.52 14.64
N LYS A 39 15.98 -6.10 14.86
CA LYS A 39 15.23 -6.43 16.08
C LYS A 39 14.38 -7.68 15.89
N ASP A 40 14.85 -8.80 16.43
CA ASP A 40 14.08 -10.04 16.45
C ASP A 40 12.69 -9.84 17.11
N GLY A 41 11.63 -10.32 16.45
CA GLY A 41 10.24 -10.28 16.94
C GLY A 41 9.42 -9.05 16.55
N TYR A 42 10.03 -8.06 15.90
CA TYR A 42 9.32 -6.91 15.33
C TYR A 42 9.39 -6.97 13.79
N TYR A 43 8.53 -6.23 13.09
CA TYR A 43 8.61 -6.10 11.63
C TYR A 43 8.33 -4.64 11.23
N PRO A 44 9.10 -4.05 10.30
CA PRO A 44 9.03 -2.62 9.96
C PRO A 44 7.99 -2.29 8.87
N GLY A 45 7.26 -3.29 8.38
CA GLY A 45 6.29 -3.14 7.29
C GLY A 45 4.86 -2.93 7.79
N TRP A 46 3.96 -2.71 6.85
CA TRP A 46 2.52 -2.69 7.11
C TRP A 46 1.85 -4.04 6.85
N VAL A 47 2.30 -4.78 5.83
CA VAL A 47 1.67 -6.06 5.44
C VAL A 47 2.66 -6.93 4.67
N ASN A 48 2.77 -8.22 5.00
CA ASN A 48 3.59 -9.18 4.25
C ASN A 48 3.02 -10.60 4.34
N GLY A 49 3.75 -11.58 3.79
CA GLY A 49 3.30 -12.97 3.72
C GLY A 49 3.01 -13.62 5.07
N ASP A 50 3.70 -13.19 6.13
CA ASP A 50 3.56 -13.73 7.49
C ASP A 50 2.67 -12.83 8.38
N HIS A 51 2.57 -11.53 8.05
CA HIS A 51 1.82 -10.50 8.77
C HIS A 51 0.71 -9.93 7.87
N LYS A 52 -0.46 -10.58 7.91
CA LYS A 52 -1.62 -10.30 7.02
C LYS A 52 -2.75 -9.54 7.71
N GLU A 53 -2.56 -9.05 8.92
CA GLU A 53 -3.58 -8.44 9.77
C GLU A 53 -4.17 -7.17 9.13
N ASN A 54 -3.37 -6.50 8.30
CA ASN A 54 -3.78 -5.32 7.55
C ASN A 54 -4.43 -5.61 6.20
N CYS A 55 -4.47 -6.87 5.76
CA CYS A 55 -5.18 -7.23 4.53
C CYS A 55 -6.66 -6.88 4.61
N TYR A 56 -7.16 -6.27 3.55
CA TYR A 56 -8.54 -5.80 3.38
C TYR A 56 -9.01 -4.74 4.38
N ARG A 57 -8.15 -4.31 5.32
CA ARG A 57 -8.43 -3.11 6.10
C ARG A 57 -8.57 -1.93 5.16
N LYS A 58 -9.56 -1.10 5.43
CA LYS A 58 -9.87 0.06 4.61
C LYS A 58 -8.95 1.21 4.99
N LEU A 59 -8.41 1.88 3.97
CA LEU A 59 -7.70 3.13 4.08
C LEU A 59 -8.65 4.28 3.76
N TRP A 60 -8.47 5.41 4.42
CA TRP A 60 -8.97 6.70 3.97
C TRP A 60 -7.81 7.45 3.32
N LEU A 61 -8.01 8.00 2.12
CA LEU A 61 -6.99 8.71 1.36
C LEU A 61 -7.53 10.09 0.99
N LYS A 62 -6.79 11.14 1.36
CA LYS A 62 -7.11 12.52 1.01
C LYS A 62 -6.26 12.95 -0.20
N PRO A 63 -6.84 12.98 -1.42
CA PRO A 63 -6.12 13.51 -2.57
C PRO A 63 -5.85 15.00 -2.42
N ASP A 64 -4.97 15.53 -3.27
CA ASP A 64 -4.74 16.99 -3.39
C ASP A 64 -6.03 17.76 -3.72
N GLN A 65 -6.86 17.18 -4.57
CA GLN A 65 -8.12 17.77 -5.01
C GLN A 65 -9.23 16.72 -5.03
N GLY A 66 -10.42 17.13 -4.59
CA GLY A 66 -11.60 16.28 -4.58
C GLY A 66 -11.89 15.63 -3.21
N PRO A 67 -12.88 14.72 -3.16
CA PRO A 67 -13.31 14.09 -1.92
C PRO A 67 -12.30 13.03 -1.44
N VAL A 68 -12.41 12.68 -0.16
CA VAL A 68 -11.70 11.51 0.41
C VAL A 68 -12.12 10.25 -0.35
N VAL A 69 -11.14 9.44 -0.71
CA VAL A 69 -11.32 8.15 -1.35
C VAL A 69 -11.02 7.05 -0.35
N TYR A 70 -11.76 5.94 -0.42
CA TYR A 70 -11.52 4.78 0.43
C TYR A 70 -11.12 3.58 -0.41
N ALA A 71 -10.15 2.82 0.08
CA ALA A 71 -9.68 1.61 -0.60
C ALA A 71 -9.16 0.57 0.38
N PRO A 72 -9.37 -0.73 0.13
CA PRO A 72 -8.76 -1.79 0.93
C PRO A 72 -7.26 -1.92 0.63
N VAL A 73 -6.50 -2.39 1.61
CA VAL A 73 -5.17 -2.99 1.37
C VAL A 73 -5.37 -4.35 0.70
N ILE A 74 -4.77 -4.56 -0.46
CA ILE A 74 -4.94 -5.79 -1.25
C ILE A 74 -3.63 -6.52 -1.52
N ASP A 75 -2.50 -5.93 -1.14
CA ASP A 75 -1.17 -6.47 -1.39
C ASP A 75 -0.09 -5.84 -0.51
N GLY A 76 1.09 -6.46 -0.49
CA GLY A 76 2.32 -5.92 0.09
C GLY A 76 3.40 -5.74 -0.98
N CYS A 77 4.08 -4.59 -0.97
CA CYS A 77 5.07 -4.20 -1.99
C CYS A 77 6.43 -3.91 -1.36
N ALA A 78 7.49 -4.30 -2.07
CA ALA A 78 8.83 -3.74 -1.86
C ALA A 78 8.99 -2.50 -2.75
N PHE A 79 9.20 -1.33 -2.14
CA PHE A 79 9.26 -0.06 -2.89
C PHE A 79 10.64 0.29 -3.43
N ALA A 80 11.71 -0.20 -2.81
CA ALA A 80 13.06 -0.14 -3.40
C ALA A 80 13.21 -1.25 -4.44
N ASN A 81 14.02 -1.04 -5.50
CA ASN A 81 14.36 -2.09 -6.46
C ASN A 81 15.45 -3.03 -5.91
N GLU A 82 15.76 -4.09 -6.66
CA GLU A 82 16.89 -4.96 -6.34
C GLU A 82 18.21 -4.17 -6.28
N GLY A 83 19.04 -4.44 -5.27
CA GLY A 83 20.27 -3.70 -5.01
C GLY A 83 20.09 -2.30 -4.41
N GLN A 84 18.85 -1.84 -4.20
CA GLN A 84 18.52 -0.58 -3.54
C GLN A 84 17.92 -0.82 -2.16
N THR A 85 17.98 0.22 -1.33
CA THR A 85 17.32 0.23 -0.02
C THR A 85 16.43 1.47 0.12
N ILE A 86 15.48 1.39 1.05
CA ILE A 86 14.56 2.48 1.41
C ILE A 86 14.66 2.73 2.92
N SER A 87 14.53 3.99 3.35
CA SER A 87 14.46 4.31 4.78
C SER A 87 13.15 3.80 5.38
N GLU A 88 13.12 3.59 6.70
CA GLU A 88 11.88 3.22 7.40
C GLU A 88 10.79 4.29 7.20
N ASP A 89 11.16 5.58 7.33
CA ASP A 89 10.23 6.69 7.16
C ASP A 89 9.61 6.73 5.75
N ASP A 90 10.44 6.57 4.72
CA ASP A 90 9.97 6.56 3.33
C ASP A 90 9.10 5.33 3.04
N GLY A 91 9.50 4.15 3.55
CA GLY A 91 8.74 2.92 3.39
C GLY A 91 7.37 3.00 4.06
N CYS A 92 7.33 3.52 5.29
CA CYS A 92 6.12 3.71 6.07
C CYS A 92 5.16 4.74 5.45
N ALA A 93 5.68 5.82 4.85
CA ALA A 93 4.88 6.87 4.24
C ALA A 93 4.43 6.56 2.80
N THR A 94 5.10 5.64 2.11
CA THR A 94 4.82 5.31 0.71
C THR A 94 3.62 4.38 0.58
N ILE A 95 2.77 4.67 -0.42
CA ILE A 95 1.65 3.84 -0.81
C ILE A 95 1.65 3.66 -2.33
N TRP A 96 1.55 2.42 -2.80
CA TRP A 96 1.24 2.14 -4.20
C TRP A 96 -0.22 1.82 -4.33
N VAL A 97 -0.82 2.19 -5.46
CA VAL A 97 -2.25 2.05 -5.69
C VAL A 97 -2.53 1.36 -7.01
N THR A 98 -3.66 0.66 -7.06
CA THR A 98 -4.19 0.11 -8.32
C THR A 98 -4.46 1.23 -9.32
N ARG A 99 -4.42 0.94 -10.62
CA ARG A 99 -4.76 1.91 -11.67
C ARG A 99 -6.18 2.47 -11.48
N LYS A 100 -7.13 1.64 -11.04
CA LYS A 100 -8.49 2.08 -10.74
C LYS A 100 -8.54 3.10 -9.59
N LEU A 101 -7.81 2.84 -8.51
CA LEU A 101 -7.69 3.79 -7.38
C LEU A 101 -6.93 5.05 -7.77
N PHE A 102 -5.86 4.93 -8.56
CA PHE A 102 -5.11 6.05 -9.09
C PHE A 102 -6.00 7.04 -9.85
N THR A 103 -6.88 6.55 -10.72
CA THR A 103 -7.85 7.40 -11.42
C THR A 103 -8.86 8.04 -10.47
N ALA A 104 -9.32 7.31 -9.45
CA ALA A 104 -10.23 7.86 -8.44
C ALA A 104 -9.60 8.97 -7.59
N LEU A 105 -8.28 8.94 -7.40
CA LEU A 105 -7.50 9.98 -6.72
C LEU A 105 -7.20 11.20 -7.61
N GLY A 106 -7.68 11.21 -8.86
CA GLY A 106 -7.45 12.30 -9.81
C GLY A 106 -6.24 12.11 -10.74
N GLY A 107 -5.61 10.93 -10.71
CA GLY A 107 -4.50 10.60 -11.59
C GLY A 107 -4.90 10.53 -13.07
N LYS A 108 -4.08 11.12 -13.95
CA LYS A 108 -4.33 11.16 -15.40
C LYS A 108 -3.64 10.00 -16.14
N LYS A 109 -4.15 9.65 -17.33
CA LYS A 109 -3.71 8.47 -18.11
C LYS A 109 -2.20 8.46 -18.42
N ASP A 110 -1.60 9.62 -18.58
CA ASP A 110 -0.18 9.87 -18.88
C ASP A 110 0.68 10.04 -17.62
N GLN A 111 0.09 9.92 -16.43
CA GLN A 111 0.77 10.05 -15.16
C GLN A 111 0.92 8.69 -14.46
N HIS A 112 1.96 8.59 -13.64
CA HIS A 112 2.28 7.41 -12.83
C HIS A 112 2.31 7.70 -11.33
N SER A 113 2.08 8.95 -10.94
CA SER A 113 2.02 9.40 -9.55
C SER A 113 0.92 10.44 -9.40
N VAL A 114 0.31 10.45 -8.22
CA VAL A 114 -0.69 11.43 -7.79
C VAL A 114 -0.32 11.87 -6.38
N TRP A 115 -0.60 13.12 -6.06
CA TRP A 115 -0.32 13.65 -4.73
C TRP A 115 -1.46 13.31 -3.77
N ILE A 116 -1.11 12.72 -2.64
CA ILE A 116 -2.02 12.38 -1.55
C ILE A 116 -1.52 13.16 -0.34
N HIS A 117 -2.35 14.04 0.21
CA HIS A 117 -1.98 14.84 1.38
C HIS A 117 -1.79 13.99 2.63
N SER A 118 -2.65 13.00 2.80
CA SER A 118 -2.64 12.11 3.96
C SER A 118 -3.39 10.82 3.64
N TRP A 119 -2.96 9.74 4.27
CA TRP A 119 -3.70 8.50 4.31
C TRP A 119 -3.51 7.84 5.68
N ASP A 120 -4.50 7.07 6.11
CA ASP A 120 -4.40 6.19 7.28
C ASP A 120 -5.43 5.06 7.13
N PHE A 121 -5.40 4.11 8.04
CA PHE A 121 -6.50 3.17 8.20
C PHE A 121 -7.77 3.91 8.65
N GLU A 122 -8.90 3.58 8.03
CA GLU A 122 -10.21 3.97 8.52
C GLU A 122 -10.36 3.43 9.95
N LYS A 123 -10.91 4.25 10.85
CA LYS A 123 -11.12 3.86 12.25
C LYS A 123 -11.86 2.52 12.28
N HIS A 124 -11.18 1.50 12.78
CA HIS A 124 -11.84 0.28 13.19
C HIS A 124 -12.60 0.61 14.49
N GLN A 125 -13.86 0.19 14.60
CA GLN A 125 -14.55 0.19 15.90
C GLN A 125 -13.89 -0.88 16.78
N GLY A 126 -12.78 -0.50 17.42
CA GLY A 126 -12.11 -1.25 18.48
C GLY A 126 -11.82 -0.29 19.63
N PRO A 127 -11.79 -0.77 20.89
CA PRO A 127 -11.71 0.09 22.06
C PRO A 127 -10.34 0.79 22.10
N GLY A 128 -10.32 2.12 21.95
CA GLY A 128 -9.09 2.91 22.06
C GLY A 128 -8.96 4.11 21.12
N ASN A 129 -9.96 4.40 20.28
CA ASN A 129 -10.05 5.67 19.55
C ASN A 129 -10.86 6.72 20.31
#